data_AF-A0A842MYA4-F1
#
_entry.id   AF-A0A842MYA4-F1
#
_cell.length_a   1.000
_cell.length_b   1.000
_cell.length_c   1.000
_cell.angle_alpha   90.00
_cell.angle_beta   90.00
_cell.angle_gamma   90.00
#
_symmetry.space_group_name_H-M   'P 1'
#
loop_
_entity.id
_entity.type
_entity.pdbx_description
1 polymer ?
#
loop_
_entity_poly.entity_id
_entity_poly.type
_entity_poly.pdbx_seq_one_letter_code
_entity_poly.pdbx_strand_id
1 'polypeptide(L)' 'MRMRYRVHQFGIKMTEDRSDLERFLNGLEGEVVSIVPNVNSDRPGMFGYVDFLLIVEKLN' A
#
# COMPACT_ATOMS: atom_id res chain seq x y z
N MET A 1 -24.60 5.86 10.42
CA MET A 1 -23.95 5.45 9.16
C MET A 1 -23.11 4.22 9.44
N ARG A 2 -23.02 3.25 8.52
CA ARG A 2 -22.16 2.07 8.71
C ARG A 2 -20.73 2.43 8.34
N MET A 3 -19.77 2.04 9.19
CA MET A 3 -18.34 2.13 8.89
C MET A 3 -18.03 1.35 7.63
N ARG A 4 -17.36 1.97 6.67
CA ARG A 4 -16.95 1.35 5.40
C ARG A 4 -15.44 1.38 5.29
N TYR A 5 -14.88 0.38 4.63
CA TYR A 5 -13.46 0.30 4.31
C TYR A 5 -13.30 0.14 2.81
N ARG A 6 -12.25 0.75 2.27
CA ARG A 6 -11.77 0.54 0.91
C ARG A 6 -10.34 0.01 1.01
N VAL A 7 -10.01 -0.99 0.21
CA VAL A 7 -8.66 -1.57 0.15
C VAL A 7 -8.11 -1.26 -1.22
N HIS A 8 -6.93 -0.65 -1.24
CA HIS A 8 -6.23 -0.25 -2.44
C HIS A 8 -4.99 -1.13 -2.62
N GLN A 9 -4.74 -1.57 -3.84
CA GLN A 9 -3.47 -2.21 -4.20
C GLN A 9 -2.59 -1.17 -4.89
N PHE A 10 -1.46 -0.85 -4.27
CA PHE A 10 -0.52 0.14 -4.77
C PHE A 10 0.80 -0.55 -5.14
N GLY A 11 1.06 -0.70 -6.44
CA GLY A 11 2.35 -1.18 -6.93
C GLY A 11 3.45 -0.19 -6.58
N ILE A 12 4.57 -0.68 -6.05
CA ILE A 12 5.65 0.21 -5.59
C ILE A 12 7.03 -0.43 -5.76
N LYS A 13 7.99 0.34 -6.24
CA LYS A 13 9.40 0.11 -6.03
C LYS A 13 9.86 0.93 -4.83
N MET A 14 10.00 0.25 -3.69
CA MET A 14 10.21 0.86 -2.36
C MET A 14 11.37 1.88 -2.27
N THR A 15 12.38 1.79 -3.14
CA THR A 15 13.53 2.70 -3.16
C THR A 15 13.35 3.95 -4.03
N GLU A 16 12.39 3.95 -4.95
CA GLU A 16 12.24 4.99 -5.99
C GLU A 16 10.91 5.74 -5.86
N ASP A 17 9.84 5.04 -5.48
CA ASP A 17 8.47 5.52 -5.65
C ASP A 17 7.90 6.19 -4.40
N ARG A 18 8.77 6.68 -3.50
CA ARG A 18 8.34 7.33 -2.25
C ARG A 18 7.41 8.51 -2.51
N SER A 19 7.75 9.37 -3.46
CA SER A 19 6.95 10.56 -3.78
C SER A 19 5.60 10.22 -4.41
N ASP A 20 5.51 9.10 -5.11
CA ASP A 20 4.23 8.64 -5.69
C ASP A 20 3.33 8.00 -4.64
N LEU A 21 3.90 7.28 -3.67
CA LEU A 21 3.16 6.84 -2.50
C LEU A 21 2.62 8.03 -1.69
N GLU A 22 3.46 9.06 -1.44
CA GLU A 22 3.02 10.29 -0.76
C GLU A 22 1.87 10.97 -1.52
N ARG A 23 1.95 11.08 -2.86
CA ARG A 23 0.89 11.64 -3.70
C ARG A 23 -0.41 10.82 -3.62
N PHE A 24 -0.30 9.49 -3.65
CA PHE A 24 -1.44 8.58 -3.51
C PHE A 24 -2.14 8.78 -2.17
N LEU A 25 -1.39 8.76 -1.06
CA LEU A 25 -1.94 8.89 0.29
C LEU A 25 -2.64 10.24 0.50
N ASN A 26 -2.07 11.32 -0.03
CA ASN A 26 -2.66 12.67 0.05
C ASN A 26 -3.93 12.83 -0.80
N GLY A 27 -4.23 11.89 -1.71
CA GLY A 27 -5.43 11.88 -2.53
C GLY A 27 -6.61 11.09 -1.95
N LEU A 28 -6.44 10.43 -0.80
CA LEU A 28 -7.48 9.63 -0.17
C LEU A 28 -8.54 10.52 0.51
N GLU A 29 -9.80 10.09 0.47
CA GLU A 29 -10.93 10.81 1.06
C GLU A 29 -11.10 10.47 2.55
N GLY A 30 -10.59 9.31 2.96
CA GLY A 30 -10.71 8.75 4.30
C GLY A 30 -9.39 8.62 5.06
N GLU A 31 -9.48 8.00 6.23
CA GLU A 31 -8.35 7.77 7.14
C GLU A 31 -7.60 6.49 6.73
N VAL A 32 -6.29 6.56 6.53
CA VAL A 32 -5.44 5.36 6.33
C VAL A 32 -5.25 4.67 7.67
N VAL A 33 -5.77 3.44 7.80
CA VAL A 33 -5.74 2.67 9.04
C VAL A 33 -4.72 1.52 9.01
N SER A 34 -4.25 1.12 7.83
CA SER A 34 -3.21 0.09 7.68
C SER A 34 -2.52 0.16 6.31
N ILE A 35 -1.23 -0.17 6.28
CA ILE A 35 -0.44 -0.39 5.06
C ILE A 35 0.28 -1.73 5.23
N VAL A 36 -0.02 -2.71 4.36
CA VAL A 36 0.52 -4.07 4.43
C VAL A 36 1.31 -4.38 3.17
N PRO A 37 2.63 -4.65 3.24
CA PRO A 37 3.41 -5.03 2.07
C PRO A 37 3.14 -6.48 1.67
N ASN A 38 2.95 -6.73 0.38
CA ASN A 38 3.08 -8.07 -0.20
C ASN A 38 4.55 -8.30 -0.56
N VAL A 39 5.24 -9.14 0.21
CA VAL A 39 6.65 -9.49 -0.03
C VAL A 39 6.70 -10.84 -0.73
N ASN A 40 7.25 -10.86 -1.94
CA ASN A 40 7.53 -12.11 -2.65
C ASN A 40 8.98 -12.54 -2.37
N SER A 41 9.13 -13.81 -1.97
CA SER A 41 10.42 -14.45 -1.68
C SER A 41 10.68 -15.71 -2.49
N ASP A 42 9.96 -15.91 -3.60
CA ASP A 42 9.96 -17.12 -4.42
C ASP A 42 11.30 -17.40 -5.13
N ARG A 43 12.32 -16.56 -4.95
CA ARG A 43 13.66 -16.74 -5.52
C ARG A 43 14.69 -17.04 -4.42
N PRO A 44 15.22 -18.27 -4.36
CA PRO A 44 16.30 -18.63 -3.42
C PRO A 44 17.52 -17.72 -3.64
N GLY A 45 17.97 -17.06 -2.57
CA GLY A 45 19.16 -16.19 -2.60
C GLY A 45 18.93 -14.74 -3.02
N MET A 46 17.69 -14.34 -3.32
CA MET A 46 17.32 -12.91 -3.44
C MET A 46 16.68 -12.41 -2.15
N PHE A 47 17.04 -11.19 -1.74
CA PHE A 47 16.30 -10.47 -0.72
C PHE A 47 14.88 -10.24 -1.24
N GLY A 48 13.87 -10.65 -0.47
CA GLY A 48 12.46 -10.56 -0.89
C GLY A 48 12.13 -9.15 -1.36
N TYR A 49 11.46 -9.04 -2.51
CA TYR A 49 11.05 -7.76 -3.07
C TYR A 49 9.57 -7.53 -2.76
N VAL A 50 9.21 -6.27 -2.56
CA VAL A 50 7.82 -5.86 -2.35
C VAL A 50 7.19 -5.72 -3.73
N ASP A 51 6.14 -6.47 -4.01
CA ASP A 51 5.37 -6.34 -5.26
C ASP A 51 4.45 -5.11 -5.20
N PHE A 52 3.70 -5.00 -4.10
CA PHE A 52 2.72 -3.95 -3.89
C PHE A 52 2.42 -3.79 -2.40
N LEU A 53 1.74 -2.68 -2.06
CA LEU A 53 1.15 -2.41 -0.76
C LEU A 53 -0.36 -2.58 -0.84
N LEU A 54 -0.96 -3.22 0.16
CA LEU A 54 -2.38 -3.09 0.45
C LEU A 54 -2.56 -1.92 1.42
N ILE A 55 -3.29 -0.89 0.98
CA ILE A 55 -3.59 0.30 1.78
C ILE A 55 -5.06 0.25 2.15
N VAL A 56 -5.34 0.20 3.46
CA VAL A 56 -6.71 0.17 3.99
C VAL A 56 -7.13 1.57 4.38
N GLU A 57 -8.14 2.09 3.68
CA GLU A 57 -8.76 3.38 3.90
C GLU A 57 -10.11 3.18 4.61
N LYS A 58 -10.30 3.84 5.73
CA LYS A 58 -11.59 3.92 6.43
C LYS A 58 -12.35 5.14 5.92
N LEU A 59 -13.52 4.89 5.33
CA LEU A 59 -14.38 5.92 4.77
C LEU A 59 -15.35 6.46 5.83
N ASN A 60 -15.60 7.77 5.79
CA ASN A 60 -16.63 8.42 6.59
C ASN A 60 -18.06 8.12 6.08
#